data_AF-C1NA15-F1
#
_entry.id   AF-C1NA15-F1
#
_cell.length_a   1.000
_cell.length_b   1.000
_cell.length_c   1.000
_cell.angle_alpha   90.00
_cell.angle_beta   90.00
_cell.angle_gamma   90.00
#
_symmetry.space_group_name_H-M   'P 1'
#
loop_
_entity.id
_entity.type
_entity.pdbx_description
1 polymer ?
#
loop_
_entity_poly.entity_id
_entity_poly.type
_entity_poly.pdbx_seq_one_letter_code
_entity_poly.pdbx_strand_id
1 'polypeptide(L)'
;MAGAMITDTHAFMGHAIKITRRDIAGGGRDDDDGDDSDDAYVDPFFFDEGAFCYTVAASTGFCRVWEGASALTSLLESDDFPLRDKLAGKRVLELGAGVGLCGIAAAVAGAHVCVSDLRPVVDGVLATNVALNAADENDPNDAADGDGDGDGDGDGDAADRAWDGATRVIGGRGGTACARALDWTRPVDEQCARRGVDDGGGVDNSCASSFEFDPRDAEIIIAAECLWLRELLAPFADTACEIMRASDARRRARRGVSNPGEEGPASGGERCRCVLSFRDRSSTAAFAAAGEGRGDENECGNENSGGGGAFVPVRDVVDAFTSRGCVCALLHERASEEDDGFRVHVFSISFSPAADDDA
;
A
#
# COMPACT_ATOMS: atom_id res chain seq x y z
N MET A 1 26.58 -9.67 -3.91
CA MET A 1 26.15 -10.33 -2.66
C MET A 1 24.77 -9.80 -2.34
N ALA A 2 23.78 -10.67 -2.08
CA ALA A 2 22.48 -10.19 -1.58
C ALA A 2 22.71 -9.54 -0.20
N GLY A 3 22.17 -8.34 0.02
CA GLY A 3 22.32 -7.63 1.30
C GLY A 3 21.79 -8.49 2.44
N ALA A 4 22.37 -8.34 3.64
CA ALA A 4 21.84 -9.03 4.81
C ALA A 4 20.35 -8.67 4.98
N MET A 5 19.52 -9.66 5.28
CA MET A 5 18.08 -9.47 5.50
C MET A 5 17.80 -9.68 6.99
N ILE A 6 17.02 -8.76 7.58
CA ILE A 6 16.56 -8.85 8.98
C ILE A 6 15.06 -9.11 8.97
N THR A 7 14.59 -9.98 9.86
CA THR A 7 13.15 -10.20 10.07
C THR A 7 12.72 -9.64 11.41
N ASP A 8 11.90 -8.62 11.38
CA ASP A 8 11.24 -8.04 12.54
C ASP A 8 9.90 -8.75 12.81
N THR A 9 9.43 -8.68 14.05
CA THR A 9 8.12 -9.21 14.45
C THR A 9 7.25 -8.08 14.98
N HIS A 10 6.06 -7.92 14.41
CA HIS A 10 5.08 -6.92 14.78
C HIS A 10 3.87 -7.61 15.40
N ALA A 11 3.54 -7.26 16.65
CA ALA A 11 2.30 -7.72 17.27
C ALA A 11 1.12 -6.99 16.65
N PHE A 12 0.10 -7.73 16.20
CA PHE A 12 -1.12 -7.19 15.64
C PHE A 12 -2.30 -8.11 15.94
N MET A 13 -3.34 -7.59 16.60
CA MET A 13 -4.55 -8.35 16.97
C MET A 13 -4.28 -9.70 17.65
N GLY A 14 -3.23 -9.80 18.46
CA GLY A 14 -2.83 -11.03 19.16
C GLY A 14 -1.98 -12.00 18.32
N HIS A 15 -1.67 -11.65 17.06
CA HIS A 15 -0.81 -12.43 16.17
C HIS A 15 0.54 -11.75 15.96
N ALA A 16 1.54 -12.54 15.58
CA ALA A 16 2.90 -12.08 15.35
C ALA A 16 3.17 -12.01 13.83
N ILE A 17 3.05 -10.82 13.25
CA ILE A 17 3.35 -10.58 11.83
C ILE A 17 4.88 -10.49 11.65
N LYS A 18 5.44 -11.34 10.80
CA LYS A 18 6.87 -11.38 10.47
C LYS A 18 7.15 -10.53 9.23
N ILE A 19 8.03 -9.55 9.34
CA ILE A 19 8.40 -8.68 8.23
C ILE A 19 9.91 -8.75 8.03
N THR A 20 10.33 -9.37 6.93
CA THR A 20 11.70 -9.30 6.45
C THR A 20 11.94 -7.99 5.70
N ARG A 21 13.11 -7.39 5.89
CA ARG A 21 13.58 -6.18 5.20
C ARG A 21 15.09 -6.25 4.97
N ARG A 22 15.59 -5.40 4.09
CA ARG A 22 17.03 -5.21 3.90
C ARG A 22 17.65 -4.61 5.16
N ASP A 23 18.79 -5.13 5.56
CA ASP A 23 19.64 -4.52 6.56
C ASP A 23 20.43 -3.37 5.92
N ILE A 24 20.15 -2.15 6.37
CA ILE A 24 20.78 -0.91 5.88
C ILE A 24 21.72 -0.34 6.95
N ALA A 25 21.79 -0.98 8.12
CA ALA A 25 22.72 -0.62 9.17
C ALA A 25 24.13 -1.14 8.81
N GLY A 26 24.74 -0.57 7.76
CA GLY A 26 26.17 -0.68 7.48
C GLY A 26 27.03 0.11 8.47
N GLY A 27 26.68 0.14 9.76
CA GLY A 27 27.40 0.91 10.77
C GLY A 27 27.12 0.38 12.18
N GLY A 28 28.11 -0.31 12.76
CA GLY A 28 28.18 -0.55 14.20
C GLY A 28 27.80 -1.95 14.67
N ARG A 29 28.54 -2.98 14.25
CA ARG A 29 29.11 -3.90 15.26
C ARG A 29 30.57 -3.51 15.39
N ASP A 30 30.90 -2.81 16.46
CA ASP A 30 32.28 -2.61 16.93
C ASP A 30 32.82 -3.95 17.49
N ASP A 31 32.81 -4.99 16.67
CA ASP A 31 33.61 -6.18 16.92
C ASP A 31 34.95 -5.90 16.22
N ASP A 32 35.90 -5.38 17.02
CA ASP A 32 37.30 -5.11 16.72
C ASP A 32 38.06 -6.41 16.37
N ASP A 33 37.67 -7.06 15.27
CA ASP A 33 38.38 -8.16 14.64
C ASP A 33 38.72 -7.70 13.22
N GLY A 34 39.91 -7.10 13.07
CA GLY A 34 40.39 -6.46 11.85
C GLY A 34 40.49 -7.38 10.63
N ASP A 35 39.37 -7.54 9.93
CA ASP A 35 39.31 -7.96 8.54
C ASP A 35 38.76 -6.78 7.71
N ASP A 36 39.67 -6.05 7.06
CA ASP A 36 39.38 -4.95 6.13
C ASP A 36 38.71 -5.48 4.85
N SER A 37 37.50 -6.05 4.96
CA SER A 37 36.61 -6.22 3.82
C SER A 37 35.53 -5.13 3.87
N ASP A 38 35.92 -3.92 3.46
CA ASP A 38 35.00 -2.86 3.01
C ASP A 38 34.29 -3.32 1.72
N ASP A 39 33.51 -4.40 1.80
CA ASP A 39 32.62 -4.85 0.76
C ASP A 39 31.39 -3.93 0.79
N ALA A 40 31.57 -2.70 0.29
CA ALA A 40 30.50 -1.73 0.12
C ALA A 40 29.34 -2.41 -0.63
N TYR A 41 28.19 -2.51 0.05
CA TYR A 41 27.01 -3.14 -0.54
C TYR A 41 26.60 -2.42 -1.82
N VAL A 42 26.72 -3.12 -2.95
CA VAL A 42 26.23 -2.65 -4.25
C VAL A 42 24.85 -3.23 -4.47
N ASP A 43 23.87 -2.34 -4.52
CA ASP A 43 22.49 -2.69 -4.81
C ASP A 43 22.41 -3.43 -6.17
N PRO A 44 21.97 -4.70 -6.20
CA PRO A 44 22.12 -5.54 -7.38
C PRO A 44 21.30 -5.04 -8.58
N PHE A 45 20.31 -4.17 -8.31
CA PHE A 45 19.46 -3.57 -9.34
C PHE A 45 19.91 -2.15 -9.74
N PHE A 46 21.00 -1.62 -9.15
CA PHE A 46 21.47 -0.24 -9.37
C PHE A 46 21.75 0.10 -10.85
N PHE A 47 22.23 -0.89 -11.61
CA PHE A 47 22.50 -0.75 -13.06
C PHE A 47 21.45 -1.45 -13.92
N ASP A 48 20.34 -1.90 -13.34
CA ASP A 48 19.27 -2.55 -14.09
C ASP A 48 18.46 -1.47 -14.82
N GLU A 49 19.02 -0.99 -15.93
CA GLU A 49 18.37 -0.10 -16.91
C GLU A 49 17.33 -0.86 -17.77
N GLY A 50 17.07 -2.13 -17.47
CA GLY A 50 16.13 -3.00 -18.17
C GLY A 50 14.65 -2.66 -17.89
N ALA A 51 13.76 -3.47 -18.49
CA ALA A 51 12.29 -3.30 -18.55
C ALA A 51 11.54 -3.22 -17.20
N PHE A 52 12.25 -3.23 -16.06
CA PHE A 52 11.69 -3.22 -14.70
C PHE A 52 11.87 -1.90 -13.95
N CYS A 53 12.39 -0.84 -14.59
CA CYS A 53 12.43 0.54 -14.08
C CYS A 53 12.89 0.63 -12.61
N TYR A 54 14.10 0.16 -12.29
CA TYR A 54 14.64 0.32 -10.94
C TYR A 54 14.91 1.80 -10.66
N THR A 55 14.07 2.41 -9.82
CA THR A 55 14.16 3.84 -9.46
C THR A 55 14.69 4.03 -8.04
N VAL A 56 15.09 5.25 -7.69
CA VAL A 56 15.37 5.63 -6.29
C VAL A 56 14.15 5.39 -5.39
N ALA A 57 12.93 5.45 -5.93
CA ALA A 57 11.72 5.06 -5.21
C ALA A 57 11.68 3.55 -4.92
N ALA A 58 12.07 2.72 -5.89
CA ALA A 58 12.14 1.27 -5.70
C ALA A 58 13.12 0.89 -4.58
N SER A 59 14.26 1.60 -4.48
CA SER A 59 15.29 1.25 -3.50
C SER A 59 14.84 1.45 -2.06
N THR A 60 13.87 2.32 -1.78
CA THR A 60 13.31 2.51 -0.43
C THR A 60 12.25 1.47 -0.04
N GLY A 61 11.69 0.75 -1.01
CA GLY A 61 10.66 -0.28 -0.80
C GLY A 61 11.17 -1.50 -0.02
N PHE A 62 12.48 -1.76 -0.04
CA PHE A 62 13.11 -2.89 0.66
C PHE A 62 13.41 -2.61 2.13
N CYS A 63 13.30 -1.35 2.56
CA CYS A 63 14.19 -0.84 3.59
C CYS A 63 13.69 -1.00 5.02
N ARG A 64 12.42 -0.67 5.26
CA ARG A 64 11.82 -0.67 6.59
C ARG A 64 10.31 -0.54 6.52
N VAL A 65 9.67 -0.79 7.65
CA VAL A 65 8.32 -0.29 7.91
C VAL A 65 8.43 1.22 8.12
N TRP A 66 7.74 2.00 7.28
CA TRP A 66 7.67 3.45 7.42
C TRP A 66 6.54 3.85 8.36
N GLU A 67 6.70 4.97 9.07
CA GLU A 67 5.75 5.40 10.10
C GLU A 67 4.29 5.50 9.61
N GLY A 68 4.01 5.98 8.40
CA GLY A 68 2.64 5.97 7.88
C GLY A 68 2.05 4.55 7.78
N ALA A 69 2.85 3.55 7.43
CA ALA A 69 2.40 2.15 7.44
C ALA A 69 2.09 1.68 8.87
N SER A 70 2.91 2.06 9.85
CA SER A 70 2.61 1.83 11.27
C SER A 70 1.32 2.53 11.71
N ALA A 71 1.13 3.78 11.31
CA ALA A 71 -0.06 4.56 11.67
C ALA A 71 -1.35 3.96 11.09
N LEU A 72 -1.30 3.55 9.82
CA LEU A 72 -2.43 2.89 9.15
C LEU A 72 -2.73 1.51 9.77
N THR A 73 -1.68 0.77 10.14
CA THR A 73 -1.82 -0.51 10.86
C THR A 73 -2.47 -0.32 12.23
N SER A 74 -2.06 0.69 13.01
CA SER A 74 -2.71 1.00 14.30
C SER A 74 -4.18 1.38 14.14
N LEU A 75 -4.58 2.00 13.03
CA LEU A 75 -5.99 2.29 12.76
C LEU A 75 -6.82 1.04 12.43
N LEU A 76 -6.20 -0.05 11.98
CA LEU A 76 -6.89 -1.34 11.83
C LEU A 76 -7.18 -2.00 13.18
N GLU A 77 -6.40 -1.69 14.23
CA GLU A 77 -6.64 -2.19 15.59
C GLU A 77 -7.62 -1.31 16.38
N SER A 78 -7.75 -0.04 15.99
CA SER A 78 -8.56 0.95 16.69
C SER A 78 -10.06 0.67 16.58
N ASP A 79 -10.76 0.75 17.71
CA ASP A 79 -12.23 0.74 17.74
C ASP A 79 -12.83 2.15 17.50
N ASP A 80 -12.02 3.21 17.59
CA ASP A 80 -12.45 4.60 17.35
C ASP A 80 -12.75 4.85 15.87
N PHE A 81 -12.09 4.09 15.00
CA PHE A 81 -12.30 4.14 13.56
C PHE A 81 -12.38 2.71 13.02
N PRO A 82 -13.58 2.23 12.60
CA PRO A 82 -13.79 0.84 12.20
C PRO A 82 -13.25 0.59 10.77
N LEU A 83 -11.97 0.88 10.53
CA LEU A 83 -11.30 0.59 9.27
C LEU A 83 -11.28 -0.91 9.04
N ARG A 84 -10.94 -1.69 10.06
CA ARG A 84 -11.03 -3.16 10.06
C ARG A 84 -12.35 -3.65 9.49
N ASP A 85 -13.46 -3.20 10.06
CA ASP A 85 -14.80 -3.68 9.66
C ASP A 85 -15.15 -3.27 8.23
N LYS A 86 -14.57 -2.18 7.72
CA LYS A 86 -14.71 -1.75 6.32
C LYS A 86 -13.87 -2.59 5.36
N LEU A 87 -12.74 -3.15 5.79
CA LEU A 87 -11.86 -3.98 4.96
C LEU A 87 -12.20 -5.48 5.03
N ALA A 88 -12.79 -5.94 6.13
CA ALA A 88 -13.09 -7.35 6.35
C ALA A 88 -13.95 -7.93 5.20
N GLY A 89 -13.49 -9.06 4.65
CA GLY A 89 -14.12 -9.74 3.52
C GLY A 89 -14.12 -8.95 2.20
N LYS A 90 -13.38 -7.84 2.08
CA LYS A 90 -13.27 -7.05 0.84
C LYS A 90 -12.01 -7.40 0.06
N ARG A 91 -12.06 -7.28 -1.27
CA ARG A 91 -10.83 -7.22 -2.08
C ARG A 91 -10.12 -5.89 -1.85
N VAL A 92 -8.98 -5.92 -1.20
CA VAL A 92 -8.15 -4.75 -0.93
C VAL A 92 -6.92 -4.80 -1.82
N LEU A 93 -6.56 -3.67 -2.42
CA LEU A 93 -5.29 -3.50 -3.13
C LEU A 93 -4.41 -2.53 -2.33
N GLU A 94 -3.22 -2.95 -1.93
CA GLU A 94 -2.21 -2.05 -1.38
C GLU A 94 -1.31 -1.55 -2.51
N LEU A 95 -1.26 -0.24 -2.73
CA LEU A 95 -0.33 0.39 -3.66
C LEU A 95 0.94 0.78 -2.92
N GLY A 96 2.11 0.34 -3.43
CA GLY A 96 3.41 0.78 -2.91
C GLY A 96 3.67 0.20 -1.53
N ALA A 97 3.43 -1.10 -1.41
CA ALA A 97 3.44 -1.82 -0.15
C ALA A 97 4.82 -1.84 0.53
N GLY A 98 5.91 -1.68 -0.23
CA GLY A 98 7.27 -1.87 0.25
C GLY A 98 7.44 -3.26 0.85
N VAL A 99 7.61 -3.33 2.18
CA VAL A 99 7.73 -4.58 2.94
C VAL A 99 6.37 -5.23 3.27
N GLY A 100 5.25 -4.54 3.05
CA GLY A 100 3.90 -5.12 3.09
C GLY A 100 3.22 -5.23 4.46
N LEU A 101 3.70 -4.52 5.49
CA LEU A 101 3.11 -4.61 6.83
C LEU A 101 1.60 -4.30 6.83
N CYS A 102 1.20 -3.20 6.20
CA CYS A 102 -0.19 -2.75 6.29
C CYS A 102 -1.16 -3.68 5.54
N GLY A 103 -0.80 -4.14 4.33
CA GLY A 103 -1.59 -5.12 3.62
C GLY A 103 -1.65 -6.48 4.30
N ILE A 104 -0.54 -6.97 4.86
CA ILE A 104 -0.56 -8.22 5.64
C ILE A 104 -1.44 -8.07 6.89
N ALA A 105 -1.33 -6.95 7.62
CA ALA A 105 -2.20 -6.67 8.77
C ALA A 105 -3.69 -6.59 8.38
N ALA A 106 -4.01 -5.96 7.24
CA ALA A 106 -5.36 -5.96 6.70
C ALA A 106 -5.87 -7.38 6.39
N ALA A 107 -5.00 -8.25 5.87
CA ALA A 107 -5.34 -9.64 5.63
C ALA A 107 -5.56 -10.41 6.96
N VAL A 108 -4.72 -10.20 7.98
CA VAL A 108 -4.93 -10.76 9.33
C VAL A 108 -6.27 -10.30 9.91
N ALA A 109 -6.68 -9.07 9.61
CA ALA A 109 -7.97 -8.49 9.98
C ALA A 109 -9.17 -9.04 9.17
N GLY A 110 -8.95 -9.97 8.24
CA GLY A 110 -9.99 -10.66 7.45
C GLY A 110 -10.20 -10.14 6.04
N ALA A 111 -9.34 -9.24 5.53
CA ALA A 111 -9.44 -8.76 4.14
C ALA A 111 -8.82 -9.74 3.14
N HIS A 112 -9.20 -9.62 1.86
CA HIS A 112 -8.55 -10.32 0.75
C HIS A 112 -7.62 -9.34 0.03
N VAL A 113 -6.33 -9.41 0.32
CA VAL A 113 -5.37 -8.36 -0.04
C VAL A 113 -4.49 -8.78 -1.20
N CYS A 114 -4.35 -7.89 -2.17
CA CYS A 114 -3.22 -7.92 -3.10
C CYS A 114 -2.27 -6.82 -2.67
N VAL A 115 -1.09 -7.18 -2.18
CA VAL A 115 -0.02 -6.23 -1.90
C VAL A 115 0.78 -6.00 -3.17
N SER A 116 0.94 -4.74 -3.57
CA SER A 116 1.59 -4.39 -4.84
C SER A 116 2.70 -3.37 -4.71
N ASP A 117 3.73 -3.55 -5.52
CA ASP A 117 4.88 -2.67 -5.64
C ASP A 117 5.58 -2.92 -6.98
N LEU A 118 6.71 -2.28 -7.24
CA LEU A 118 7.55 -2.58 -8.41
C LEU A 118 8.10 -4.00 -8.34
N ARG A 119 8.27 -4.64 -9.51
CA ARG A 119 8.71 -6.04 -9.62
C ARG A 119 9.95 -6.38 -8.76
N PRO A 120 11.01 -5.54 -8.72
CA PRO A 120 12.16 -5.81 -7.86
C PRO A 120 11.81 -5.87 -6.36
N VAL A 121 10.91 -5.01 -5.88
CA VAL A 121 10.43 -5.01 -4.48
C VAL A 121 9.59 -6.24 -4.21
N VAL A 122 8.72 -6.60 -5.17
CA VAL A 122 7.88 -7.81 -5.07
C VAL A 122 8.72 -9.07 -4.93
N ASP A 123 9.67 -9.26 -5.85
CA ASP A 123 10.52 -10.45 -5.91
C ASP A 123 11.55 -10.47 -4.77
N GLY A 124 12.04 -9.30 -4.36
CA GLY A 124 13.11 -9.21 -3.37
C GLY A 124 12.66 -9.24 -1.91
N VAL A 125 11.43 -8.83 -1.59
CA VAL A 125 10.97 -8.81 -0.19
C VAL A 125 9.48 -9.12 0.00
N LEU A 126 8.60 -8.57 -0.82
CA LEU A 126 7.17 -8.56 -0.52
C LEU A 126 6.55 -9.97 -0.60
N ALA A 127 6.89 -10.74 -1.62
CA ALA A 127 6.41 -12.11 -1.77
C ALA A 127 6.86 -13.01 -0.61
N THR A 128 8.12 -12.84 -0.16
CA THR A 128 8.65 -13.53 1.02
C THR A 128 7.86 -13.17 2.27
N ASN A 129 7.54 -11.89 2.48
CA ASN A 129 6.78 -11.45 3.65
C ASN A 129 5.35 -11.99 3.64
N VAL A 130 4.69 -12.07 2.49
CA VAL A 130 3.39 -12.75 2.38
C VAL A 130 3.53 -14.22 2.77
N ALA A 131 4.53 -14.93 2.25
CA ALA A 131 4.73 -16.35 2.55
C ALA A 131 5.07 -16.63 4.03
N LEU A 132 5.82 -15.74 4.69
CA LEU A 132 6.19 -15.86 6.11
C LEU A 132 4.98 -15.75 7.06
N ASN A 133 3.87 -15.20 6.59
CA ASN A 133 2.65 -15.00 7.35
C ASN A 133 1.49 -15.85 6.82
N ALA A 134 1.78 -16.89 6.03
CA ALA A 134 0.79 -17.88 5.63
C ALA A 134 0.27 -18.64 6.88
N ALA A 135 -1.04 -18.85 6.93
CA ALA A 135 -1.69 -19.67 7.95
C ALA A 135 -1.17 -21.11 7.91
N ASP A 136 -0.94 -21.71 9.07
CA ASP A 136 -0.77 -23.16 9.18
C ASP A 136 -2.16 -23.79 9.36
N GLU A 137 -2.61 -24.59 8.39
CA GLU A 137 -3.91 -25.28 8.47
C GLU A 137 -4.03 -26.22 9.70
N ASN A 138 -2.90 -26.58 10.32
CA ASN A 138 -2.87 -27.40 11.53
C ASN A 138 -2.84 -26.56 12.82
N ASP A 139 -2.64 -25.25 12.76
CA ASP A 139 -2.70 -24.37 13.92
C ASP A 139 -4.18 -23.99 14.20
N PRO A 140 -4.75 -24.37 15.35
CA PRO A 140 -6.13 -24.06 15.66
C PRO A 140 -6.41 -22.55 15.79
N ASN A 141 -5.39 -21.70 15.94
CA ASN A 141 -5.55 -20.24 15.92
C ASN A 141 -5.60 -19.65 14.51
N ASP A 142 -5.20 -20.44 13.50
CA ASP A 142 -5.22 -20.06 12.08
C ASP A 142 -6.35 -20.75 11.30
N ALA A 143 -6.94 -21.78 11.88
CA ALA A 143 -8.19 -22.35 11.39
C ALA A 143 -9.23 -21.23 11.31
N ALA A 144 -9.83 -21.04 10.12
CA ALA A 144 -10.86 -20.02 9.94
C ALA A 144 -11.99 -20.30 10.93
N ASP A 145 -12.37 -19.30 11.73
CA ASP A 145 -13.49 -19.41 12.67
C ASP A 145 -14.73 -19.84 11.88
N GLY A 146 -15.12 -21.11 12.01
CA GLY A 146 -16.28 -21.69 11.31
C GLY A 146 -17.63 -21.19 11.84
N ASP A 147 -17.62 -20.26 12.81
CA ASP A 147 -18.79 -19.86 13.60
C ASP A 147 -18.89 -18.33 13.73
N GLY A 148 -18.71 -17.60 12.64
CA GLY A 148 -19.17 -16.21 12.58
C GLY A 148 -20.69 -16.18 12.47
N ASP A 149 -21.40 -15.77 13.52
CA ASP A 149 -22.84 -15.44 13.57
C ASP A 149 -23.20 -14.24 12.65
N GLY A 150 -22.69 -14.22 11.42
CA GLY A 150 -23.07 -13.30 10.37
C GLY A 150 -24.39 -13.75 9.77
N ASP A 151 -25.49 -13.15 10.22
CA ASP A 151 -26.73 -13.12 9.45
C ASP A 151 -26.44 -12.52 8.05
N GLY A 152 -26.17 -13.38 7.07
CA GLY A 152 -26.00 -12.98 5.68
C GLY A 152 -25.28 -14.01 4.82
N ASP A 153 -26.04 -14.91 4.20
CA ASP A 153 -25.79 -15.52 2.88
C ASP A 153 -24.33 -15.45 2.35
N GLY A 154 -23.38 -16.22 2.89
CA GLY A 154 -21.96 -15.97 2.59
C GLY A 154 -20.98 -17.14 2.61
N ASP A 155 -21.41 -18.37 2.89
CA ASP A 155 -20.47 -19.50 3.10
C ASP A 155 -19.83 -20.04 1.78
N GLY A 156 -20.22 -19.48 0.63
CA GLY A 156 -19.59 -19.73 -0.68
C GLY A 156 -18.67 -18.61 -1.17
N ASP A 157 -18.52 -17.50 -0.43
CA ASP A 157 -18.06 -16.21 -0.98
C ASP A 157 -16.56 -15.92 -0.71
N ALA A 158 -15.94 -16.50 0.32
CA ALA A 158 -14.55 -16.19 0.69
C ALA A 158 -13.50 -16.63 -0.37
N ALA A 159 -13.70 -17.80 -0.99
CA ALA A 159 -12.84 -18.26 -2.10
C ALA A 159 -13.05 -17.42 -3.38
N ASP A 160 -14.26 -16.93 -3.60
CA ASP A 160 -14.63 -16.07 -4.73
C ASP A 160 -14.13 -14.61 -4.56
N ARG A 161 -13.81 -14.22 -3.32
CA ARG A 161 -13.25 -12.91 -2.99
C ARG A 161 -11.73 -12.89 -2.90
N ALA A 162 -11.08 -14.03 -2.70
CA ALA A 162 -9.63 -14.11 -2.72
C ALA A 162 -9.07 -13.65 -4.07
N TRP A 163 -7.94 -12.95 -4.04
CA TRP A 163 -7.18 -12.68 -5.26
C TRP A 163 -6.58 -13.99 -5.78
N ASP A 164 -6.43 -14.10 -7.10
CA ASP A 164 -5.92 -15.33 -7.68
C ASP A 164 -4.46 -15.58 -7.28
N GLY A 165 -4.17 -16.79 -6.82
CA GLY A 165 -2.89 -17.15 -6.21
C GLY A 165 -2.66 -16.58 -4.80
N ALA A 166 -3.68 -16.07 -4.12
CA ALA A 166 -3.57 -15.67 -2.72
C ALA A 166 -3.54 -16.88 -1.78
N THR A 167 -2.75 -16.73 -0.72
CA THR A 167 -2.66 -17.70 0.38
C THR A 167 -3.42 -17.15 1.58
N ARG A 168 -4.06 -18.02 2.36
CA ARG A 168 -4.63 -17.64 3.65
C ARG A 168 -3.52 -17.15 4.58
N VAL A 169 -3.75 -16.05 5.28
CA VAL A 169 -2.80 -15.54 6.26
C VAL A 169 -3.21 -15.94 7.68
N ILE A 170 -2.25 -15.92 8.60
CA ILE A 170 -2.49 -16.09 10.04
C ILE A 170 -3.61 -15.18 10.55
N GLY A 171 -4.33 -15.56 11.61
CA GLY A 171 -5.31 -14.68 12.24
C GLY A 171 -6.73 -15.23 12.45
N GLY A 172 -7.04 -16.42 11.96
CA GLY A 172 -8.36 -17.08 12.14
C GLY A 172 -9.56 -16.40 11.44
N ARG A 173 -9.42 -15.18 10.93
CA ARG A 173 -10.49 -14.38 10.30
C ARG A 173 -10.71 -14.65 8.81
N GLY A 174 -10.02 -15.66 8.25
CA GLY A 174 -10.21 -16.10 6.86
C GLY A 174 -9.65 -15.17 5.77
N GLY A 175 -8.89 -14.14 6.14
CA GLY A 175 -8.26 -13.24 5.17
C GLY A 175 -7.14 -13.91 4.37
N THR A 176 -6.84 -13.34 3.21
CA THR A 176 -5.88 -13.89 2.25
C THR A 176 -4.96 -12.82 1.71
N ALA A 177 -3.72 -13.15 1.37
CA ALA A 177 -2.80 -12.22 0.73
C ALA A 177 -2.08 -12.83 -0.48
N CYS A 178 -1.85 -12.02 -1.52
CA CYS A 178 -0.90 -12.29 -2.59
C CYS A 178 -0.02 -11.06 -2.86
N ALA A 179 1.18 -11.27 -3.41
CA ALA A 179 2.03 -10.19 -3.89
C ALA A 179 2.00 -10.09 -5.42
N ARG A 180 1.85 -8.88 -5.99
CA ARG A 180 1.84 -8.65 -7.44
C ARG A 180 2.60 -7.39 -7.82
N ALA A 181 3.29 -7.43 -8.96
CA ALA A 181 3.91 -6.23 -9.50
C ALA A 181 2.86 -5.26 -10.04
N LEU A 182 2.99 -3.98 -9.72
CA LEU A 182 2.19 -2.90 -10.29
C LEU A 182 3.02 -1.61 -10.31
N ASP A 183 3.28 -1.09 -11.51
CA ASP A 183 4.04 0.13 -11.78
C ASP A 183 3.08 1.26 -12.16
N TRP A 184 2.98 2.27 -11.30
CA TRP A 184 2.07 3.41 -11.51
C TRP A 184 2.43 4.28 -12.71
N THR A 185 3.67 4.17 -13.21
CA THR A 185 4.13 4.93 -14.37
C THR A 185 3.66 4.33 -15.69
N ARG A 186 3.06 3.13 -15.63
CA ARG A 186 2.50 2.41 -16.78
C ARG A 186 0.98 2.39 -16.71
N PRO A 187 0.27 2.38 -17.85
CA PRO A 187 -1.18 2.22 -17.86
C PRO A 187 -1.63 0.94 -17.15
N VAL A 188 -2.74 1.00 -16.41
CA VAL A 188 -3.25 -0.17 -15.66
C VAL A 188 -3.67 -1.30 -16.60
N ASP A 189 -4.24 -0.96 -17.77
CA ASP A 189 -4.63 -1.93 -18.80
C ASP A 189 -3.49 -2.82 -19.29
N GLU A 190 -2.27 -2.28 -19.38
CA GLU A 190 -1.09 -3.03 -19.83
C GLU A 190 -0.54 -3.98 -18.77
N GLN A 191 -1.02 -3.86 -17.53
CA GLN A 191 -0.53 -4.61 -16.37
C GLN A 191 -1.57 -5.61 -15.85
N CYS A 192 -2.73 -5.68 -16.49
CA CYS A 192 -3.74 -6.70 -16.22
C CYS A 192 -3.28 -8.03 -16.82
N ALA A 193 -3.09 -9.04 -15.98
CA ALA A 193 -2.77 -10.39 -16.43
C ALA A 193 -4.05 -11.20 -16.64
N ARG A 194 -4.19 -11.84 -17.80
CA ARG A 194 -5.28 -12.79 -18.06
C ARG A 194 -4.75 -14.21 -18.05
N ARG A 195 -5.56 -15.12 -17.50
CA ARG A 195 -5.26 -16.54 -17.46
C ARG A 195 -4.92 -17.07 -18.86
N GLY A 196 -3.70 -17.58 -19.03
CA GLY A 196 -3.26 -18.24 -20.27
C GLY A 196 -2.89 -17.31 -21.43
N VAL A 197 -2.57 -16.05 -21.17
CA VAL A 197 -1.95 -15.15 -22.16
C VAL A 197 -0.48 -14.97 -21.78
N ASP A 198 0.42 -15.23 -22.74
CA ASP A 198 1.86 -14.98 -22.62
C ASP A 198 2.11 -13.50 -22.93
N ASP A 199 2.42 -12.70 -21.90
CA ASP A 199 2.53 -11.24 -22.00
C ASP A 199 3.83 -10.76 -22.67
N GLY A 200 4.53 -11.63 -23.41
CA GLY A 200 5.71 -11.28 -24.23
C GLY A 200 6.94 -10.74 -23.49
N GLY A 201 6.86 -10.53 -22.17
CA GLY A 201 7.99 -10.21 -21.32
C GLY A 201 8.81 -11.48 -21.09
N GLY A 202 9.94 -11.60 -21.78
CA GLY A 202 10.83 -12.76 -21.73
C GLY A 202 11.52 -12.98 -20.37
N VAL A 203 10.74 -13.40 -19.37
CA VAL A 203 11.22 -13.98 -18.11
C VAL A 203 10.98 -15.49 -18.11
N ASP A 204 11.84 -16.21 -17.41
CA ASP A 204 11.90 -17.66 -17.38
C ASP A 204 10.57 -18.34 -17.00
N ASN A 205 10.08 -19.16 -17.93
CA ASN A 205 8.80 -19.87 -17.87
C ASN A 205 8.76 -21.02 -16.85
N SER A 206 9.07 -20.77 -15.58
CA SER A 206 8.73 -21.71 -14.50
C SER A 206 7.48 -21.30 -13.71
N CYS A 207 7.02 -20.03 -13.81
CA CYS A 207 5.82 -19.55 -13.11
C CYS A 207 4.89 -18.63 -13.93
N ALA A 208 5.10 -18.45 -15.24
CA ALA A 208 4.32 -17.55 -16.08
C ALA A 208 2.83 -17.97 -16.20
N SER A 209 2.02 -17.27 -15.39
CA SER A 209 0.59 -16.88 -15.53
C SER A 209 -0.49 -17.94 -15.81
N SER A 210 -0.62 -18.93 -14.92
CA SER A 210 -1.91 -19.62 -14.72
C SER A 210 -2.97 -18.77 -14.01
N PHE A 211 -2.63 -17.53 -13.63
CA PHE A 211 -3.43 -16.69 -12.74
C PHE A 211 -3.97 -15.42 -13.42
N GLU A 212 -5.19 -15.04 -13.07
CA GLU A 212 -5.84 -13.78 -13.48
C GLU A 212 -5.59 -12.68 -12.44
N PHE A 213 -5.19 -11.50 -12.90
CA PHE A 213 -4.99 -10.34 -12.04
C PHE A 213 -5.47 -9.07 -12.75
N ASP A 214 -6.47 -8.44 -12.17
CA ASP A 214 -6.91 -7.11 -12.60
C ASP A 214 -7.08 -6.22 -11.36
N PRO A 215 -6.22 -5.21 -11.16
CA PRO A 215 -6.27 -4.35 -9.96
C PRO A 215 -7.59 -3.57 -9.84
N ARG A 216 -8.38 -3.47 -10.93
CA ARG A 216 -9.70 -2.83 -10.94
C ARG A 216 -10.79 -3.66 -10.28
N ASP A 217 -10.51 -4.90 -9.89
CA ASP A 217 -11.40 -5.70 -9.03
C ASP A 217 -11.30 -5.34 -7.54
N ALA A 218 -10.37 -4.44 -7.18
CA ALA A 218 -10.25 -3.89 -5.85
C ALA A 218 -11.53 -3.17 -5.42
N GLU A 219 -11.93 -3.39 -4.19
CA GLU A 219 -13.06 -2.75 -3.52
C GLU A 219 -12.62 -1.54 -2.70
N ILE A 220 -11.40 -1.61 -2.17
CA ILE A 220 -10.74 -0.58 -1.38
C ILE A 220 -9.26 -0.58 -1.79
N ILE A 221 -8.69 0.61 -1.90
CA ILE A 221 -7.25 0.80 -2.04
C ILE A 221 -6.71 1.25 -0.68
N ILE A 222 -5.57 0.71 -0.25
CA ILE A 222 -4.78 1.24 0.84
C ILE A 222 -3.39 1.63 0.32
N ALA A 223 -2.78 2.63 0.93
CA ALA A 223 -1.43 3.08 0.57
C ALA A 223 -0.78 3.77 1.78
N ALA A 224 0.53 3.56 1.94
CA ALA A 224 1.27 4.12 3.06
C ALA A 224 2.64 4.63 2.62
N GLU A 225 2.91 5.92 2.88
CA GLU A 225 4.22 6.58 2.66
C GLU A 225 4.71 6.54 1.20
N CYS A 226 3.77 6.46 0.26
CA CYS A 226 4.02 6.35 -1.18
C CYS A 226 4.40 7.67 -1.87
N LEU A 227 4.13 8.82 -1.24
CA LEU A 227 4.13 10.14 -1.88
C LEU A 227 5.23 11.07 -1.35
N TRP A 228 6.46 10.55 -1.23
CA TRP A 228 7.59 11.35 -0.75
C TRP A 228 8.36 12.06 -1.88
N LEU A 229 8.26 11.57 -3.13
CA LEU A 229 8.81 12.21 -4.33
C LEU A 229 7.70 12.86 -5.16
N ARG A 230 7.95 14.09 -5.63
CA ARG A 230 7.00 14.86 -6.45
C ARG A 230 6.64 14.18 -7.77
N GLU A 231 7.58 13.48 -8.40
CA GLU A 231 7.36 12.76 -9.66
C GLU A 231 6.40 11.58 -9.52
N LEU A 232 6.23 11.02 -8.31
CA LEU A 232 5.32 9.91 -8.06
C LEU A 232 3.88 10.36 -7.85
N LEU A 233 3.65 11.63 -7.51
CA LEU A 233 2.33 12.13 -7.15
C LEU A 233 1.30 11.95 -8.26
N ALA A 234 1.62 12.39 -9.48
CA ALA A 234 0.70 12.29 -10.61
C ALA A 234 0.45 10.82 -11.02
N PRO A 235 1.49 9.99 -11.28
CA PRO A 235 1.31 8.57 -11.58
C PRO A 235 0.48 7.81 -10.53
N PHE A 236 0.74 8.04 -9.23
CA PHE A 236 -0.03 7.44 -8.15
C PHE A 236 -1.50 7.88 -8.18
N ALA A 237 -1.75 9.20 -8.27
CA ALA A 237 -3.11 9.73 -8.27
C ALA A 237 -3.92 9.27 -9.49
N ASP A 238 -3.29 9.19 -10.66
CA ASP A 238 -3.90 8.66 -11.89
C ASP A 238 -4.27 7.19 -11.74
N THR A 239 -3.32 6.35 -11.30
CA THR A 239 -3.54 4.92 -11.07
C THR A 239 -4.66 4.66 -10.06
N ALA A 240 -4.62 5.32 -8.89
CA ALA A 240 -5.65 5.16 -7.87
C ALA A 240 -7.03 5.61 -8.35
N CYS A 241 -7.10 6.73 -9.07
CA CYS A 241 -8.37 7.23 -9.63
C CYS A 241 -8.92 6.30 -10.71
N GLU A 242 -8.08 5.77 -11.60
CA GLU A 242 -8.51 4.81 -12.62
C GLU A 242 -9.11 3.54 -11.99
N ILE A 243 -8.41 2.96 -11.02
CA ILE A 243 -8.87 1.77 -10.31
C ILE A 243 -10.19 2.03 -9.60
N MET A 244 -10.32 3.15 -8.88
CA MET A 244 -11.56 3.52 -8.20
C MET A 244 -12.74 3.69 -9.17
N ARG A 245 -12.54 4.38 -10.31
CA ARG A 245 -13.60 4.55 -11.32
C ARG A 245 -14.03 3.22 -11.93
N ALA A 246 -13.06 2.38 -12.29
CA ALA A 246 -13.33 1.09 -12.91
C ALA A 246 -14.04 0.13 -11.94
N SER A 247 -13.64 0.13 -10.67
CA SER A 247 -14.30 -0.65 -9.61
C SER A 247 -15.77 -0.23 -9.44
N ASP A 248 -16.03 1.08 -9.34
CA ASP A 248 -17.38 1.63 -9.23
C ASP A 248 -18.23 1.25 -10.46
N ALA A 249 -17.67 1.36 -11.68
CA ALA A 249 -18.35 0.97 -12.91
C ALA A 249 -18.69 -0.53 -12.94
N ARG A 250 -17.75 -1.42 -12.55
CA ARG A 250 -17.98 -2.88 -12.49
C ARG A 250 -19.06 -3.24 -11.47
N ARG A 251 -19.08 -2.60 -10.31
CA ARG A 251 -20.12 -2.79 -9.28
C ARG A 251 -21.50 -2.40 -9.80
N ARG A 252 -21.61 -1.25 -10.48
CA ARG A 252 -22.87 -0.81 -11.12
C ARG A 252 -23.34 -1.80 -12.17
N ALA A 253 -22.43 -2.28 -13.03
CA ALA A 253 -22.75 -3.28 -14.04
C ALA A 253 -23.25 -4.59 -13.41
N ARG A 254 -22.60 -5.09 -12.35
CA ARG A 254 -23.04 -6.30 -11.61
C ARG A 254 -24.44 -6.12 -11.00
N ARG A 255 -24.76 -4.93 -10.47
CA ARG A 255 -26.09 -4.61 -9.92
C ARG A 255 -27.18 -4.47 -10.99
N GLY A 256 -26.85 -3.97 -12.18
CA GLY A 256 -27.78 -3.84 -13.29
C GLY A 256 -28.20 -5.17 -13.94
N VAL A 257 -27.51 -6.26 -13.62
CA VAL A 257 -27.82 -7.62 -14.11
C VAL A 257 -28.78 -8.37 -13.17
N SER A 258 -28.98 -7.91 -11.93
CA SER A 258 -29.99 -8.45 -11.01
C SER A 258 -31.42 -8.18 -11.54
N ASN A 259 -32.31 -9.16 -11.43
CA ASN A 259 -33.67 -9.13 -11.96
C ASN A 259 -34.43 -7.83 -11.57
N PRO A 260 -35.17 -7.18 -12.48
CA PRO A 260 -35.85 -5.89 -12.25
C PRO A 260 -37.09 -5.96 -11.33
N GLY A 261 -37.12 -6.89 -10.36
CA GLY A 261 -38.26 -7.12 -9.47
C GLY A 261 -37.94 -7.18 -7.97
N GLU A 262 -36.67 -7.13 -7.57
CA GLU A 262 -36.22 -7.16 -6.16
C GLU A 262 -35.52 -5.85 -5.77
N GLU A 263 -36.08 -4.71 -6.17
CA GLU A 263 -35.61 -3.41 -5.67
C GLU A 263 -36.05 -3.23 -4.20
N GLY A 264 -35.23 -3.72 -3.28
CA GLY A 264 -35.13 -3.16 -1.94
C GLY A 264 -34.72 -1.68 -2.01
N PRO A 265 -34.90 -0.89 -0.93
CA PRO A 265 -34.58 0.53 -0.94
C PRO A 265 -33.14 0.72 -1.42
N ALA A 266 -32.92 1.72 -2.28
CA ALA A 266 -31.63 2.06 -2.87
C ALA A 266 -30.53 2.20 -1.80
N SER A 267 -29.96 1.08 -1.36
CA SER A 267 -28.74 1.06 -0.56
C SER A 267 -27.62 1.35 -1.54
N GLY A 268 -27.36 2.64 -1.73
CA GLY A 268 -26.24 3.17 -2.49
C GLY A 268 -25.01 2.36 -2.10
N GLY A 269 -24.51 1.56 -3.04
CA GLY A 269 -23.36 0.72 -2.78
C GLY A 269 -22.20 1.58 -2.36
N GLU A 270 -21.46 1.12 -1.36
CA GLU A 270 -20.26 1.82 -0.93
C GLU A 270 -19.30 1.92 -2.11
N ARG A 271 -18.94 3.17 -2.48
CA ARG A 271 -18.00 3.45 -3.57
C ARG A 271 -16.60 2.97 -3.19
N CYS A 272 -15.83 2.57 -4.19
CA CYS A 272 -14.41 2.32 -4.02
C CYS A 272 -13.73 3.59 -3.50
N ARG A 273 -12.82 3.40 -2.54
CA ARG A 273 -12.07 4.49 -1.91
C ARG A 273 -10.61 4.12 -1.74
N CYS A 274 -9.75 5.12 -1.68
CA CYS A 274 -8.35 4.98 -1.31
C CYS A 274 -8.14 5.53 0.10
N VAL A 275 -7.62 4.69 1.00
CA VAL A 275 -7.16 5.10 2.33
C VAL A 275 -5.65 5.28 2.27
N LEU A 276 -5.22 6.54 2.29
CA LEU A 276 -3.84 6.93 2.08
C LEU A 276 -3.26 7.52 3.37
N SER A 277 -2.18 6.92 3.87
CA SER A 277 -1.38 7.47 4.96
C SER A 277 -0.04 7.98 4.45
N PHE A 278 0.43 9.12 4.97
CA PHE A 278 1.79 9.59 4.73
C PHE A 278 2.19 10.65 5.75
N ARG A 279 3.49 10.80 5.96
CA ARG A 279 4.07 11.85 6.80
C ARG A 279 4.23 13.13 5.99
N ASP A 280 3.66 14.22 6.48
CA ASP A 280 3.91 15.53 5.90
C ASP A 280 5.32 15.97 6.30
N ARG A 281 6.23 16.00 5.32
CA ARG A 281 7.61 16.50 5.48
C ARG A 281 7.81 17.91 4.91
N SER A 282 6.73 18.54 4.45
CA SER A 282 6.76 19.87 3.84
C SER A 282 6.61 21.01 4.85
N SER A 283 6.15 20.70 6.07
CA SER A 283 5.95 21.68 7.12
C SER A 283 7.28 22.24 7.63
N THR A 284 7.59 23.47 7.24
CA THR A 284 8.83 24.21 7.54
C THR A 284 9.01 24.62 9.01
N ALA A 285 8.05 24.33 9.89
CA ALA A 285 8.14 24.67 11.32
C ALA A 285 9.34 23.99 12.00
N ALA A 286 9.73 22.78 11.58
CA ALA A 286 10.85 22.03 12.16
C ALA A 286 12.23 22.55 11.70
N PHE A 287 12.35 23.03 10.46
CA PHE A 287 13.62 23.60 9.95
C PHE A 287 13.94 24.98 10.54
N ALA A 288 12.91 25.75 10.92
CA ALA A 288 13.10 27.05 11.57
C ALA A 288 13.65 26.93 13.01
N ALA A 289 13.30 25.87 13.73
CA ALA A 289 13.72 25.67 15.12
C ALA A 289 15.18 25.19 15.28
N ALA A 290 15.78 24.61 14.24
CA ALA A 290 17.17 24.13 14.27
C ALA A 290 18.21 25.21 13.86
N GLY A 291 17.76 26.42 13.50
CA GLY A 291 18.58 27.48 12.90
C GLY A 291 18.90 28.68 13.80
N GLU A 292 18.49 28.71 15.07
CA GLU A 292 18.87 29.80 16.00
C GLU A 292 20.30 29.58 16.52
N GLY A 293 21.29 29.91 15.69
CA GLY A 293 22.68 29.66 16.05
C GLY A 293 23.75 30.24 15.14
N ARG A 294 23.52 31.35 14.44
CA ARG A 294 24.54 32.36 14.05
C ARG A 294 23.93 33.39 13.12
N GLY A 295 23.87 34.64 13.58
CA GLY A 295 23.49 35.77 12.75
C GLY A 295 24.50 36.00 11.63
N ASP A 296 23.99 36.32 10.46
CA ASP A 296 24.47 37.49 9.73
C ASP A 296 23.30 38.08 8.96
N GLU A 297 23.15 39.39 9.11
CA GLU A 297 22.08 40.20 8.53
C GLU A 297 22.29 40.30 7.03
N ASN A 298 21.32 39.84 6.23
CA ASN A 298 21.15 40.38 4.88
C ASN A 298 19.67 40.41 4.54
N GLU A 299 19.08 41.59 4.75
CA GLU A 299 17.78 41.94 4.22
C GLU A 299 17.83 41.96 2.68
N CYS A 300 17.09 41.06 2.03
CA CYS A 300 16.51 41.34 0.73
C CYS A 300 15.04 40.89 0.73
N GLY A 301 14.17 41.84 0.39
CA GLY A 301 12.73 41.72 0.51
C GLY A 301 12.11 40.72 -0.47
N ASN A 302 11.06 40.08 0.03
CA ASN A 302 9.80 39.74 -0.65
C ASN A 302 9.85 39.42 -2.15
N GLU A 303 9.98 38.13 -2.49
CA GLU A 303 9.32 37.57 -3.67
C GLU A 303 8.80 36.15 -3.38
N ASN A 304 7.51 35.97 -3.66
CA ASN A 304 6.75 34.73 -3.82
C ASN A 304 7.51 33.71 -4.70
N SER A 305 8.47 33.01 -4.11
CA SER A 305 9.36 32.08 -4.82
C SER A 305 8.98 30.65 -4.41
N GLY A 306 8.29 29.96 -5.31
CA GLY A 306 8.00 28.53 -5.25
C GLY A 306 9.27 27.68 -5.35
N GLY A 307 10.14 27.77 -4.34
CA GLY A 307 11.21 26.80 -4.10
C GLY A 307 10.59 25.52 -3.59
N GLY A 308 10.06 24.70 -4.50
CA GLY A 308 9.43 23.43 -4.18
C GLY A 308 10.43 22.50 -3.49
N GLY A 309 10.23 22.25 -2.19
CA GLY A 309 10.96 21.20 -1.50
C GLY A 309 10.82 19.86 -2.24
N ALA A 310 11.82 18.99 -2.07
CA ALA A 310 11.82 17.65 -2.68
C ALA A 310 10.60 16.82 -2.26
N PHE A 311 10.09 17.06 -1.05
CA PHE A 311 8.92 16.39 -0.50
C PHE A 311 7.60 17.01 -0.98
N VAL A 312 6.60 16.15 -1.11
CA VAL A 312 5.24 16.53 -1.50
C VAL A 312 4.49 17.06 -0.28
N PRO A 313 4.01 18.31 -0.27
CA PRO A 313 3.16 18.82 0.79
C PRO A 313 1.77 18.18 0.74
N VAL A 314 1.11 18.09 1.90
CA VAL A 314 -0.27 17.59 2.02
C VAL A 314 -1.21 18.31 1.05
N ARG A 315 -1.02 19.63 0.89
CA ARG A 315 -1.80 20.43 -0.05
C ARG A 315 -1.69 19.92 -1.50
N ASP A 316 -0.49 19.57 -1.96
CA ASP A 316 -0.30 19.10 -3.33
C ASP A 316 -0.97 17.73 -3.52
N VAL A 317 -0.97 16.87 -2.50
CA VAL A 317 -1.71 15.59 -2.52
C VAL A 317 -3.21 15.86 -2.65
N VAL A 318 -3.77 16.74 -1.82
CA VAL A 318 -5.19 17.10 -1.87
C VAL A 318 -5.57 17.73 -3.22
N ASP A 319 -4.74 18.64 -3.74
CA ASP A 319 -4.96 19.32 -5.02
C ASP A 319 -4.89 18.31 -6.20
N ALA A 320 -3.97 17.33 -6.15
CA ALA A 320 -3.85 16.29 -7.17
C ALA A 320 -5.09 15.38 -7.26
N PHE A 321 -5.70 15.02 -6.14
CA PHE A 321 -6.92 14.22 -6.13
C PHE A 321 -8.18 15.06 -6.42
N THR A 322 -8.25 16.28 -5.89
CA THR A 322 -9.39 17.19 -6.11
C THR A 322 -9.51 17.59 -7.59
N SER A 323 -8.39 17.86 -8.26
CA SER A 323 -8.37 18.14 -9.71
C SER A 323 -8.83 16.94 -10.56
N ARG A 324 -8.82 15.73 -9.99
CA ARG A 324 -9.37 14.50 -10.61
C ARG A 324 -10.82 14.24 -10.23
N GLY A 325 -11.48 15.12 -9.47
CA GLY A 325 -12.87 14.96 -9.04
C GLY A 325 -13.07 14.14 -7.77
N CYS A 326 -11.98 13.86 -7.03
CA CYS A 326 -12.07 13.22 -5.73
C CYS A 326 -12.32 14.23 -4.60
N VAL A 327 -12.86 13.72 -3.50
CA VAL A 327 -12.90 14.38 -2.19
C VAL A 327 -11.90 13.68 -1.29
N CYS A 328 -11.03 14.44 -0.64
CA CYS A 328 -10.07 13.96 0.36
C CYS A 328 -10.57 14.32 1.76
N ALA A 329 -11.07 13.34 2.50
CA ALA A 329 -11.51 13.51 3.88
C ALA A 329 -10.40 13.06 4.85
N LEU A 330 -9.94 13.94 5.73
CA LEU A 330 -9.00 13.58 6.79
C LEU A 330 -9.69 12.63 7.78
N LEU A 331 -9.17 11.42 7.93
CA LEU A 331 -9.67 10.41 8.87
C LEU A 331 -8.94 10.48 10.21
N HIS A 332 -7.62 10.65 10.16
CA HIS A 332 -6.78 10.63 11.34
C HIS A 332 -5.54 11.50 11.11
N GLU A 333 -5.04 12.05 12.20
CA GLU A 333 -3.82 12.84 12.22
C GLU A 333 -3.12 12.67 13.56
N ARG A 334 -1.82 12.41 13.54
CA ARG A 334 -0.99 12.31 14.75
C ARG A 334 0.35 13.00 14.56
N ALA A 335 0.99 13.34 15.67
CA ALA A 335 2.39 13.76 15.64
C ALA A 335 3.27 12.59 15.18
N SER A 336 4.33 12.91 14.44
CA SER A 336 5.35 11.96 14.05
C SER A 336 6.11 11.48 15.30
N GLU A 337 6.28 10.17 15.45
CA GLU A 337 7.07 9.52 16.50
C GLU A 337 8.56 9.44 16.11
N GLU A 338 8.87 9.60 14.82
CA GLU A 338 10.23 9.52 14.29
C GLU A 338 10.90 10.89 14.11
N ASP A 339 10.11 11.92 13.80
CA ASP A 339 10.59 13.26 13.46
C ASP A 339 9.78 14.35 14.19
N ASP A 340 10.38 14.97 15.20
CA ASP A 340 9.75 16.04 15.97
C ASP A 340 9.27 17.19 15.08
N GLY A 341 8.02 17.63 15.30
CA GLY A 341 7.41 18.75 14.58
C GLY A 341 6.74 18.39 13.24
N PHE A 342 6.84 17.13 12.81
CA PHE A 342 6.09 16.62 11.65
C PHE A 342 4.83 15.85 12.07
N ARG A 343 3.94 15.61 11.11
CA ARG A 343 2.66 14.94 11.34
C ARG A 343 2.43 13.82 10.34
N VAL A 344 1.78 12.75 10.79
CA VAL A 344 1.28 11.68 9.92
C VAL A 344 -0.22 11.89 9.71
N HIS A 345 -0.62 11.95 8.45
CA HIS A 345 -2.02 12.11 8.05
C HIS A 345 -2.55 10.83 7.44
N VAL A 346 -3.82 10.53 7.69
CA VAL A 346 -4.55 9.44 7.03
C VAL A 346 -5.81 10.02 6.39
N PHE A 347 -5.93 9.89 5.07
CA PHE A 347 -7.06 10.39 4.29
C PHE A 347 -7.90 9.24 3.73
N SER A 348 -9.21 9.46 3.66
CA SER A 348 -10.11 8.72 2.78
C SER A 348 -10.34 9.54 1.53
N ILE A 349 -10.04 8.96 0.38
CA ILE A 349 -10.14 9.59 -0.93
C ILE A 349 -11.20 8.82 -1.73
N SER A 350 -12.17 9.52 -2.29
CA SER A 350 -13.25 8.92 -3.09
C SER A 350 -13.84 9.92 -4.06
N PHE A 351 -14.50 9.47 -5.13
CA PHE A 351 -15.19 10.38 -6.04
C PHE A 351 -16.38 11.06 -5.37
N SER A 352 -16.56 12.35 -5.68
CA SER A 352 -17.78 13.07 -5.28
C SER A 352 -19.02 12.41 -5.90
N PRO A 353 -20.15 12.30 -5.18
CA PRO A 353 -21.39 11.75 -5.71
C PRO A 353 -21.90 12.41 -7.01
N ALA A 354 -21.49 13.65 -7.29
CA ALA A 354 -21.92 14.43 -8.45
C ALA A 354 -21.07 14.22 -9.72
N ALA A 355 -20.02 13.40 -9.69
CA ALA A 355 -19.08 13.24 -10.80
C ALA A 355 -19.54 12.25 -11.90
N ASP A 356 -20.74 11.68 -11.80
CA ASP A 356 -21.25 10.63 -12.71
C ASP A 356 -22.13 11.14 -13.86
N ASP A 357 -22.35 12.46 -14.00
CA ASP A 357 -23.29 12.98 -15.01
C ASP A 357 -22.69 13.21 -16.42
N ASP A 358 -21.39 12.97 -16.66
CA ASP A 358 -20.75 13.25 -17.96
C ASP A 358 -19.64 12.23 -18.34
N ALA A 359 -19.93 10.92 -18.34
CA ALA A 359 -19.03 9.91 -18.93
C ALA A 359 -19.77 8.85 -19.75
#